data_AF-A0A941VL68-F1
#
_entry.id   AF-A0A941VL68-F1
#
_cell.length_a   1.000
_cell.length_b   1.000
_cell.length_c   1.000
_cell.angle_alpha   90.00
_cell.angle_beta   90.00
_cell.angle_gamma   90.00
#
_symmetry.space_group_name_H-M   'P 1'
#
loop_
_entity.id
_entity.type
_entity.pdbx_description
1 polymer ?
#
loop_
_entity_poly.entity_id
_entity_poly.type
_entity_poly.pdbx_seq_one_letter_code
_entity_poly.pdbx_strand_id
1 'polypeptide(L)'
;MQKFIQIKGAREHNLKNIDISIPRDAITVITGPSGSGKSSLAIDTIFAEGQRRYVESLSAYSRQFLEQMQKPDIDYIEGLSPSIAIDQRTVSRSPRSTLGTITEIYDYLRVVYTRLGKPFCYNCGSEILPQESKNILKAVLSLPENTRIQVLSPIVKDRKGNYHKELQEMRSEGFVRARIDNVMSDLTHDIILEKKKRHTIEIVIDRLIIKNGIERQAREAIETSFRYADTLVVNIVDKNKDIIFSKIAACLNCGISYPDINPRFFSFNSASGACPACKGLGFEGIQEDSDRISEQQHCRACKGLRLGREALSVIFQGINIGDFCRMSVKDTISFLGNIALTERENIVALRILKE
;
A
#
# COMPACT_ATOMS: atom_id res chain seq x y z
N MET A 1 21.07 39.93 16.02
CA MET A 1 19.98 39.68 15.04
C MET A 1 19.30 40.99 14.73
N GLN A 2 18.98 41.25 13.47
CA GLN A 2 18.18 42.43 13.11
C GLN A 2 16.77 42.30 13.69
N LYS A 3 16.23 43.40 14.22
CA LYS A 3 14.90 43.43 14.84
C LYS A 3 13.77 43.69 13.84
N PHE A 4 14.10 44.21 12.65
CA PHE A 4 13.14 44.61 11.63
C PHE A 4 13.56 44.09 10.26
N ILE A 5 12.57 43.83 9.41
CA ILE A 5 12.73 43.79 7.95
C ILE A 5 12.66 45.24 7.48
N GLN A 6 13.76 45.76 6.96
CA GLN A 6 13.83 47.14 6.47
C GLN A 6 13.69 47.14 4.96
N ILE A 7 12.74 47.91 4.43
CA ILE A 7 12.46 48.05 3.00
C ILE A 7 12.64 49.52 2.65
N LYS A 8 13.42 49.80 1.62
CA LYS A 8 13.69 51.15 1.12
C LYS A 8 13.35 51.27 -0.35
N GLY A 9 12.66 52.35 -0.69
CA GLY A 9 12.33 52.71 -2.06
C GLY A 9 11.50 51.67 -2.81
N ALA A 10 10.48 51.10 -2.17
CA ALA A 10 9.62 50.13 -2.86
C ALA A 10 8.68 50.80 -3.87
N ARG A 11 8.74 50.34 -5.12
CA ARG A 11 8.05 50.93 -6.29
C ARG A 11 7.27 49.93 -7.12
N GLU A 12 7.20 48.67 -6.69
CA GLU A 12 6.46 47.63 -7.41
C GLU A 12 5.00 48.04 -7.68
N HIS A 13 4.56 47.92 -8.94
CA HIS A 13 3.25 48.36 -9.43
C HIS A 13 2.88 49.82 -9.08
N ASN A 14 2.08 50.03 -8.04
CA ASN A 14 1.54 51.33 -7.66
C ASN A 14 2.13 51.85 -6.33
N LEU A 15 3.18 51.20 -5.81
CA LEU A 15 3.91 51.69 -4.65
C LEU A 15 4.67 52.97 -5.01
N LYS A 16 4.59 53.98 -4.15
CA LYS A 16 5.13 55.32 -4.42
C LYS A 16 6.48 55.55 -3.74
N ASN A 17 7.47 54.72 -4.08
CA ASN A 17 8.83 54.80 -3.51
C ASN A 17 8.83 54.81 -1.97
N ILE A 18 8.19 53.81 -1.38
CA ILE A 18 7.91 53.79 0.05
C ILE A 18 9.02 53.13 0.86
N ASP A 19 9.25 53.66 2.07
CA ASP A 19 10.16 53.13 3.07
C ASP A 19 9.37 52.55 4.24
N ILE A 20 9.61 51.28 4.57
CA ILE A 20 8.86 50.57 5.63
C ILE A 20 9.81 49.77 6.50
N SER A 21 9.53 49.70 7.80
CA SER A 21 10.17 48.77 8.74
C SER A 21 9.12 47.85 9.35
N ILE A 22 9.26 46.54 9.14
CA ILE A 22 8.35 45.50 9.65
C ILE A 22 9.03 44.78 10.81
N PRO A 23 8.43 44.67 12.00
CA PRO A 23 9.03 43.93 13.11
C PRO A 23 9.17 42.45 12.77
N ARG A 24 10.35 41.88 13.07
CA ARG A 24 10.55 40.43 12.97
C ARG A 24 9.90 39.72 14.15
N ASP A 25 9.61 38.43 13.95
CA ASP A 25 9.06 37.54 14.97
C ASP A 25 7.73 38.03 15.56
N ALA A 26 6.95 38.74 14.75
CA ALA A 26 5.66 39.32 15.10
C ALA A 26 4.61 39.07 14.02
N ILE A 27 3.34 38.95 14.42
CA ILE A 27 2.21 38.90 13.49
C ILE A 27 1.96 40.33 12.99
N THR A 28 2.38 40.60 11.75
CA THR A 28 2.16 41.90 11.10
C THR A 28 0.98 41.80 10.13
N VAL A 29 0.03 42.73 10.25
CA VAL A 29 -1.15 42.80 9.38
C VAL A 29 -1.04 44.03 8.48
N ILE A 30 -1.04 43.82 7.16
CA ILE A 30 -1.10 44.89 6.15
C ILE A 30 -2.56 45.11 5.77
N THR A 31 -3.08 46.31 6.02
CA THR A 31 -4.48 46.66 5.78
C THR A 31 -4.63 47.93 4.92
N GLY A 32 -5.80 48.14 4.32
CA GLY A 32 -6.08 49.26 3.42
C GLY A 32 -7.12 48.93 2.33
N PRO A 33 -7.69 49.95 1.65
CA PRO A 33 -8.74 49.76 0.65
C PRO A 33 -8.27 48.94 -0.56
N SER A 34 -9.19 48.34 -1.32
CA SER A 34 -8.83 47.60 -2.54
C SER A 34 -7.99 48.47 -3.48
N GLY A 35 -6.95 47.90 -4.09
CA GLY A 35 -6.02 48.64 -4.95
C GLY A 35 -5.00 49.52 -4.23
N SER A 36 -4.95 49.55 -2.88
CA SER A 36 -3.99 50.40 -2.14
C SER A 36 -2.52 49.94 -2.19
N GLY A 37 -2.18 48.89 -2.95
CA GLY A 37 -0.82 48.36 -3.04
C GLY A 37 -0.44 47.30 -1.99
N LYS A 38 -1.41 46.74 -1.25
CA LYS A 38 -1.14 45.69 -0.23
C LYS A 38 -0.47 44.45 -0.83
N SER A 39 -1.03 43.93 -1.93
CA SER A 39 -0.48 42.77 -2.62
C SER A 39 0.86 43.09 -3.27
N SER A 40 0.99 44.30 -3.86
CA SER A 40 2.25 44.80 -4.41
C SER A 40 3.38 44.76 -3.37
N LEU A 41 3.09 45.18 -2.13
CA LEU A 41 4.07 45.15 -1.04
C LEU A 41 4.29 43.73 -0.49
N ALA A 42 3.23 42.99 -0.18
CA ALA A 42 3.32 41.71 0.51
C ALA A 42 3.82 40.57 -0.39
N ILE A 43 3.21 40.45 -1.58
CA ILE A 43 3.44 39.34 -2.51
C ILE A 43 4.51 39.73 -3.53
N ASP A 44 4.28 40.82 -4.27
CA ASP A 44 5.11 41.15 -5.43
C ASP A 44 6.47 41.76 -5.02
N THR A 45 6.60 42.25 -3.78
CA THR A 45 7.87 42.77 -3.24
C THR A 45 8.50 41.85 -2.20
N ILE A 46 7.88 41.71 -1.02
CA ILE A 46 8.49 41.00 0.13
C ILE A 46 8.65 39.52 -0.16
N PHE A 47 7.58 38.84 -0.57
CA PHE A 47 7.62 37.42 -0.87
C PHE A 47 8.47 37.13 -2.11
N ALA A 48 8.32 37.90 -3.19
CA ALA A 48 9.11 37.74 -4.40
C ALA A 48 10.62 37.84 -4.13
N GLU A 49 11.06 38.85 -3.38
CA GLU A 49 12.48 39.00 -3.03
C GLU A 49 12.97 37.88 -2.10
N GLY A 50 12.16 37.47 -1.13
CA GLY A 50 12.54 36.41 -0.18
C GLY A 50 12.67 35.06 -0.88
N GLN A 51 11.78 34.77 -1.82
CA GLN A 51 11.86 33.57 -2.66
C GLN A 51 13.04 33.65 -3.62
N ARG A 52 13.26 34.78 -4.31
CA ARG A 52 14.41 35.00 -5.21
C ARG A 52 15.73 34.75 -4.49
N ARG A 53 15.95 35.37 -3.32
CA ARG A 53 17.18 35.20 -2.52
C ARG A 53 17.38 33.75 -2.08
N TYR A 54 16.30 33.06 -1.72
CA TYR A 54 16.37 31.65 -1.37
C TYR A 54 16.77 30.79 -2.58
N VAL A 55 16.14 30.99 -3.74
CA VAL A 55 16.48 30.30 -5.00
C VAL A 55 17.93 30.58 -5.42
N GLU A 56 18.41 31.80 -5.25
CA GLU A 56 19.80 32.18 -5.53
C GLU A 56 20.81 31.49 -4.61
N SER A 57 20.40 31.04 -3.43
CA SER A 57 21.25 30.24 -2.54
C SER A 57 21.34 28.76 -2.95
N LEU A 58 20.43 28.29 -3.81
CA LEU A 58 20.43 26.90 -4.29
C LEU A 58 21.56 26.65 -5.31
N SER A 59 21.80 25.37 -5.59
CA SER A 59 22.83 24.92 -6.53
C SER A 59 22.62 25.51 -7.95
N ALA A 60 23.72 25.70 -8.69
CA ALA A 60 23.67 26.23 -10.06
C ALA A 60 22.75 25.41 -10.99
N TYR A 61 22.67 24.09 -10.80
CA TYR A 61 21.77 23.21 -11.52
C TYR A 61 20.30 23.45 -11.15
N SER A 62 19.98 23.57 -9.85
CA SER A 62 18.62 23.83 -9.38
C SER A 62 18.05 25.15 -9.91
N ARG A 63 18.90 26.17 -10.11
CA ARG A 63 18.51 27.46 -10.70
C ARG A 63 18.07 27.37 -12.16
N GLN A 64 18.46 26.32 -12.90
CA GLN A 64 18.06 26.14 -14.30
C GLN A 64 16.59 25.73 -14.46
N PHE A 65 16.00 25.08 -13.45
CA PHE A 65 14.63 24.55 -13.47
C PHE A 65 13.61 25.41 -12.74
N LEU A 66 14.08 26.44 -12.03
CA LEU A 66 13.22 27.37 -11.32
C LEU A 66 12.98 28.58 -12.21
N GLU A 67 11.72 29.04 -12.27
CA GLU A 67 11.39 30.25 -13.01
C GLU A 67 12.29 31.39 -12.54
N GLN A 68 12.91 32.08 -13.49
CA GLN A 68 13.65 33.30 -13.18
C GLN A 68 12.65 34.31 -12.63
N MET A 69 12.67 34.47 -11.31
CA MET A 69 11.84 35.47 -10.65
C MET A 69 12.37 36.84 -11.00
N GLN A 70 11.50 37.69 -11.54
CA GLN A 70 11.86 39.08 -11.77
C GLN A 70 12.23 39.72 -10.44
N LYS A 71 13.34 40.45 -10.44
CA LYS A 71 13.75 41.21 -9.27
C LYS A 71 12.74 42.34 -9.07
N PRO A 72 12.10 42.45 -7.89
CA PRO A 72 11.13 43.52 -7.65
C PRO A 72 11.81 44.90 -7.67
N ASP A 73 11.05 45.93 -8.02
CA ASP A 73 11.53 47.31 -8.05
C ASP A 73 11.59 47.90 -6.64
N ILE A 74 12.75 47.70 -6.01
CA ILE A 74 13.12 48.20 -4.69
C ILE A 74 14.58 48.66 -4.69
N ASP A 75 14.91 49.68 -3.89
CA ASP A 75 16.31 50.10 -3.72
C ASP A 75 17.06 49.11 -2.84
N TYR A 76 16.45 48.77 -1.70
CA TYR A 76 17.12 47.94 -0.71
C TYR A 76 16.12 47.23 0.21
N ILE A 77 16.45 46.00 0.58
CA ILE A 77 15.74 45.27 1.63
C ILE A 77 16.69 44.40 2.45
N GLU A 78 16.57 44.50 3.76
CA GLU A 78 17.41 43.81 4.74
C GLU A 78 16.56 43.11 5.81
N GLY A 79 17.13 42.09 6.43
CA GLY A 79 16.46 41.36 7.51
C GLY A 79 15.40 40.38 7.06
N LEU A 80 15.28 40.15 5.75
CA LEU A 80 14.32 39.24 5.14
C LEU A 80 14.73 37.77 5.34
N SER A 81 13.80 36.95 5.81
CA SER A 81 13.92 35.48 5.86
C SER A 81 13.47 34.85 4.54
N PRO A 82 13.83 33.58 4.25
CA PRO A 82 13.13 32.79 3.23
C PRO A 82 11.62 32.86 3.47
N SER A 83 10.86 33.20 2.43
CA SER A 83 9.43 33.51 2.52
C SER A 83 8.58 32.49 1.82
N ILE A 84 7.40 32.22 2.39
CA ILE A 84 6.37 31.37 1.80
C ILE A 84 5.10 32.21 1.70
N ALA A 85 4.53 32.30 0.49
CA ALA A 85 3.21 32.88 0.29
C ALA A 85 2.17 31.77 0.36
N ILE A 86 1.13 32.00 1.15
CA ILE A 86 -0.06 31.16 1.19
C ILE A 86 -1.19 32.01 0.61
N ASP A 87 -1.56 31.76 -0.63
CA ASP A 87 -2.65 32.44 -1.32
C ASP A 87 -3.87 31.54 -1.50
N GLN A 88 -4.96 32.10 -2.01
CA GLN A 88 -6.18 31.35 -2.31
C GLN A 88 -6.16 30.74 -3.73
N ARG A 89 -5.02 30.65 -4.42
CA ARG A 89 -4.99 30.03 -5.75
C ARG A 89 -5.41 28.58 -5.60
N THR A 90 -6.42 28.18 -6.38
CA THR A 90 -6.91 26.80 -6.40
C THR A 90 -5.75 25.85 -6.70
N VAL A 91 -5.46 24.97 -5.75
CA VAL A 91 -4.60 23.79 -5.95
C VAL A 91 -5.07 23.10 -7.24
N SER A 92 -4.14 22.77 -8.13
CA SER A 92 -4.45 22.15 -9.43
C SER A 92 -5.51 21.07 -9.29
N ARG A 93 -6.61 21.16 -10.04
CA ARG A 93 -7.73 20.22 -10.00
C ARG A 93 -7.38 18.93 -10.73
N SER A 94 -6.45 18.14 -10.20
CA SER A 94 -6.25 16.77 -10.69
C SER A 94 -7.33 15.87 -10.11
N PRO A 95 -8.00 15.02 -10.92
CA PRO A 95 -8.97 14.05 -10.40
C PRO A 95 -8.36 13.04 -9.43
N ARG A 96 -7.02 12.89 -9.46
CA ARG A 96 -6.25 12.02 -8.57
C ARG A 96 -5.89 12.69 -7.23
N SER A 97 -5.92 14.02 -7.14
CA SER A 97 -5.63 14.72 -5.88
C SER A 97 -6.80 14.62 -4.91
N THR A 98 -6.52 14.26 -3.66
CA THR A 98 -7.46 14.25 -2.55
C THR A 98 -6.91 15.09 -1.39
N LEU A 99 -7.74 15.39 -0.39
CA LEU A 99 -7.28 16.02 0.84
C LEU A 99 -6.11 15.23 1.45
N GLY A 100 -6.23 13.90 1.55
CA GLY A 100 -5.22 13.05 2.14
C GLY A 100 -3.89 13.01 1.37
N THR A 101 -3.91 13.19 0.04
CA THR A 101 -2.65 13.28 -0.73
C THR A 101 -2.01 14.66 -0.63
N ILE A 102 -2.80 15.72 -0.57
CA ILE A 102 -2.29 17.11 -0.45
C ILE A 102 -1.66 17.34 0.92
N THR A 103 -2.23 16.77 1.97
CA THR A 103 -1.70 16.86 3.33
C THR A 103 -0.69 15.76 3.68
N GLU A 104 -0.37 14.87 2.73
CA GLU A 104 0.48 13.68 2.93
C GLU A 104 -0.02 12.67 3.98
N ILE A 105 -1.14 12.92 4.66
CA ILE A 105 -1.74 12.01 5.65
C ILE A 105 -1.99 10.62 5.04
N TYR A 106 -2.40 10.58 3.77
CA TYR A 106 -2.61 9.31 3.08
C TYR A 106 -1.30 8.51 2.97
N ASP A 107 -0.16 9.17 2.86
CA ASP A 107 1.13 8.49 2.73
C ASP A 107 1.52 7.78 4.02
N TYR A 108 1.33 8.42 5.17
CA TYR A 108 1.45 7.78 6.48
C TYR A 108 0.46 6.63 6.64
N LEU A 109 -0.79 6.84 6.21
CA LEU A 109 -1.83 5.81 6.26
C LEU A 109 -1.44 4.56 5.46
N ARG A 110 -0.85 4.71 4.27
CA ARG A 110 -0.34 3.57 3.48
C ARG A 110 0.73 2.79 4.26
N VAL A 111 1.60 3.47 5.01
CA VAL A 111 2.61 2.82 5.84
C VAL A 111 1.95 2.09 7.01
N VAL A 112 0.97 2.69 7.69
CA VAL A 112 0.18 2.04 8.77
C VAL A 112 -0.45 0.75 8.26
N TYR A 113 -1.19 0.79 7.15
CA TYR A 113 -1.84 -0.40 6.60
C TYR A 113 -0.86 -1.45 6.08
N THR A 114 0.30 -1.03 5.59
CA THR A 114 1.39 -1.96 5.22
C THR A 114 1.94 -2.70 6.44
N ARG A 115 2.10 -2.01 7.56
CA ARG A 115 2.80 -2.55 8.74
C ARG A 115 1.88 -3.27 9.71
N LEU A 116 0.66 -2.77 9.89
CA LEU A 116 -0.29 -3.21 10.92
C LEU A 116 -1.57 -3.81 10.34
N GLY A 117 -1.80 -3.65 9.03
CA GLY A 117 -2.97 -4.19 8.36
C GLY A 117 -2.89 -5.71 8.22
N LYS A 118 -4.00 -6.38 8.49
CA LYS A 118 -4.16 -7.83 8.31
C LYS A 118 -4.87 -8.10 6.99
N PRO A 119 -4.25 -8.84 6.04
CA PRO A 119 -4.90 -9.13 4.77
C PRO A 119 -5.91 -10.28 4.92
N PHE A 120 -7.09 -10.08 4.35
CA PHE A 120 -8.15 -11.09 4.25
C PHE A 120 -8.43 -11.38 2.79
N CYS A 121 -8.88 -12.59 2.48
CA CYS A 121 -9.29 -12.99 1.14
C CYS A 121 -10.56 -12.23 0.72
N TYR A 122 -10.49 -11.46 -0.36
CA TYR A 122 -11.65 -10.70 -0.87
C TYR A 122 -12.83 -11.58 -1.31
N ASN A 123 -12.60 -12.88 -1.52
CA ASN A 123 -13.63 -13.82 -1.99
C ASN A 123 -14.34 -14.55 -0.85
N CYS A 124 -13.60 -15.05 0.14
CA CYS A 124 -14.15 -15.89 1.22
C CYS A 124 -13.95 -15.34 2.63
N GLY A 125 -13.27 -14.19 2.78
CA GLY A 125 -13.08 -13.51 4.06
C GLY A 125 -12.09 -14.19 5.02
N SER A 126 -11.40 -15.27 4.62
CA SER A 126 -10.39 -15.90 5.47
C SER A 126 -9.13 -15.04 5.55
N GLU A 127 -8.50 -14.98 6.72
CA GLU A 127 -7.21 -14.29 6.89
C GLU A 127 -6.13 -14.93 6.00
N ILE A 128 -5.30 -14.10 5.38
CA ILE A 128 -4.16 -14.50 4.57
C ILE A 128 -2.91 -14.27 5.43
N LEU A 129 -2.20 -15.33 5.78
CA LEU A 129 -0.96 -15.22 6.53
C LEU A 129 0.16 -15.89 5.74
N PRO A 130 1.25 -15.17 5.40
CA PRO A 130 2.46 -15.84 4.97
C PRO A 130 2.98 -16.66 6.16
N GLN A 131 3.24 -17.94 5.95
CA GLN A 131 3.76 -18.80 7.01
C GLN A 131 5.22 -19.13 6.72
N GLU A 132 6.11 -18.68 7.59
CA GLU A 132 7.49 -19.15 7.57
C GLU A 132 7.53 -20.68 7.75
N SER A 133 8.44 -21.35 7.05
CA SER A 133 8.61 -22.81 7.15
C SER A 133 8.79 -23.29 8.59
N LYS A 134 9.41 -22.47 9.46
CA LYS A 134 9.54 -22.73 10.90
C LYS A 134 8.19 -22.77 11.63
N ASN A 135 7.26 -21.88 11.29
CA ASN A 135 5.94 -21.83 11.91
C ASN A 135 5.06 -22.97 11.43
N ILE A 136 5.17 -23.35 10.15
CA ILE A 136 4.52 -24.53 9.58
C ILE A 136 5.00 -25.79 10.32
N LEU A 137 6.32 -25.94 10.47
CA LEU A 137 6.92 -27.06 11.20
C LEU A 137 6.39 -27.14 12.64
N LYS A 138 6.35 -26.02 13.37
CA LYS A 138 5.77 -25.98 14.72
C LYS A 138 4.30 -26.40 14.75
N ALA A 139 3.49 -25.93 13.79
CA ALA A 139 2.09 -26.31 13.69
C ALA A 139 1.92 -27.82 13.44
N VAL A 140 2.71 -28.39 12.53
CA VAL A 140 2.72 -29.85 12.26
C VAL A 140 3.14 -30.64 13.49
N LEU A 141 4.19 -30.20 14.20
CA LEU A 141 4.68 -30.86 15.41
C LEU A 141 3.74 -30.69 16.62
N SER A 142 2.83 -29.73 16.59
CA SER A 142 1.83 -29.52 17.65
C SER A 142 0.63 -30.49 17.58
N LEU A 143 0.56 -31.30 16.52
CA LEU A 143 -0.46 -32.35 16.40
C LEU A 143 -0.29 -33.41 17.51
N PRO A 144 -1.37 -34.11 17.91
CA PRO A 144 -1.28 -35.14 18.94
C PRO A 144 -0.28 -36.25 18.59
N GLU A 145 0.39 -36.80 19.60
CA GLU A 145 1.31 -37.92 19.42
C GLU A 145 0.60 -39.13 18.78
N ASN A 146 1.33 -39.88 17.96
CA ASN A 146 0.85 -40.99 17.12
C ASN A 146 -0.12 -40.62 15.99
N THR A 147 -0.36 -39.32 15.72
CA THR A 147 -1.14 -38.90 14.55
C THR A 147 -0.42 -39.28 13.26
N ARG A 148 -1.11 -39.96 12.33
CA ARG A 148 -0.59 -40.29 10.99
C ARG A 148 -0.89 -39.15 10.03
N ILE A 149 0.14 -38.61 9.39
CA ILE A 149 0.01 -37.51 8.43
C ILE A 149 0.63 -37.86 7.08
N GLN A 150 0.11 -37.22 6.03
CA GLN A 150 0.74 -37.18 4.71
C GLN A 150 1.07 -35.74 4.36
N VAL A 151 2.29 -35.51 3.88
CA VAL A 151 2.74 -34.23 3.36
C VAL A 151 2.55 -34.27 1.85
N LEU A 152 1.70 -33.41 1.33
CA LEU A 152 1.25 -33.38 -0.06
C LEU A 152 1.62 -32.04 -0.71
N SER A 153 2.16 -32.09 -1.93
CA SER A 153 2.48 -30.91 -2.73
C SER A 153 1.48 -30.72 -3.88
N PRO A 154 0.57 -29.71 -3.82
CA PRO A 154 -0.41 -29.40 -4.86
C PRO A 154 0.23 -28.76 -6.09
N ILE A 155 0.73 -29.58 -7.01
CA ILE A 155 1.35 -29.11 -8.27
C ILE A 155 0.32 -28.55 -9.26
N VAL A 156 -0.94 -28.99 -9.17
CA VAL A 156 -2.06 -28.47 -9.96
C VAL A 156 -3.25 -28.29 -9.02
N LYS A 157 -3.87 -27.10 -9.06
CA LYS A 157 -5.05 -26.78 -8.23
C LYS A 157 -6.18 -26.23 -9.08
N ASP A 158 -7.28 -26.97 -9.18
CA ASP A 158 -8.53 -26.58 -9.84
C ASP A 158 -8.35 -25.95 -11.25
N ARG A 159 -7.54 -26.59 -12.10
CA ARG A 159 -7.26 -26.12 -13.47
C ARG A 159 -7.68 -27.15 -14.52
N LYS A 160 -8.08 -26.69 -15.72
CA LYS A 160 -8.43 -27.59 -16.84
C LYS A 160 -7.18 -28.06 -17.59
N GLY A 161 -7.06 -29.36 -17.83
CA GLY A 161 -5.91 -29.94 -18.54
C GLY A 161 -5.83 -31.45 -18.38
N ASN A 162 -4.93 -32.09 -19.14
CA ASN A 162 -4.66 -33.54 -19.03
C ASN A 162 -3.39 -33.86 -18.21
N TYR A 163 -2.52 -32.87 -17.99
CA TYR A 163 -1.35 -32.91 -17.11
C TYR A 163 -0.39 -34.11 -17.27
N HIS A 164 -0.36 -34.71 -18.46
CA HIS A 164 0.52 -35.87 -18.73
C HIS A 164 1.99 -35.53 -18.50
N LYS A 165 2.41 -34.32 -18.85
CA LYS A 165 3.80 -33.90 -18.73
C LYS A 165 4.21 -33.73 -17.27
N GLU A 166 3.37 -33.05 -16.49
CA GLU A 166 3.57 -32.81 -15.07
C GLU A 166 3.58 -34.14 -14.28
N LEU A 167 2.68 -35.07 -14.60
CA LEU A 167 2.67 -36.40 -13.98
C LEU A 167 3.92 -37.23 -14.35
N GLN A 168 4.38 -37.16 -15.60
CA GLN A 168 5.62 -37.81 -16.03
C GLN A 168 6.86 -37.21 -15.37
N GLU A 169 6.93 -35.88 -15.25
CA GLU A 169 8.02 -35.18 -14.56
C GLU A 169 8.11 -35.65 -13.10
N MET A 170 6.99 -35.67 -12.37
CA MET A 170 6.98 -36.16 -10.97
C MET A 170 7.34 -37.65 -10.87
N ARG A 171 6.90 -38.47 -11.83
CA ARG A 171 7.30 -39.88 -11.88
C ARG A 171 8.81 -40.03 -12.10
N SER A 172 9.42 -39.19 -12.94
CA SER A 172 10.86 -39.21 -13.22
C SER A 172 11.71 -38.75 -12.02
N GLU A 173 11.17 -37.86 -11.19
CA GLU A 173 11.74 -37.46 -9.88
C GLU A 173 11.60 -38.56 -8.81
N GLY A 174 10.93 -39.68 -9.13
CA GLY A 174 10.82 -40.85 -8.26
C GLY A 174 9.56 -40.89 -7.39
N PHE A 175 8.59 -40.00 -7.58
CA PHE A 175 7.33 -40.04 -6.83
C PHE A 175 6.43 -41.19 -7.31
N VAL A 176 5.93 -41.97 -6.35
CA VAL A 176 5.13 -43.19 -6.61
C VAL A 176 3.63 -42.95 -6.40
N ARG A 177 3.24 -41.92 -5.65
CA ARG A 177 1.82 -41.67 -5.30
C ARG A 177 1.44 -40.21 -5.47
N ALA A 178 0.21 -40.00 -5.94
CA ALA A 178 -0.45 -38.70 -5.98
C ALA A 178 -1.90 -38.83 -5.50
N ARG A 179 -2.44 -37.78 -4.89
CA ARG A 179 -3.88 -37.62 -4.70
C ARG A 179 -4.41 -36.78 -5.86
N ILE A 180 -5.26 -37.38 -6.69
CA ILE A 180 -5.85 -36.75 -7.87
C ILE A 180 -7.36 -36.70 -7.67
N ASP A 181 -7.93 -35.51 -7.68
CA ASP A 181 -9.36 -35.28 -7.45
C ASP A 181 -9.88 -35.99 -6.18
N ASN A 182 -9.11 -35.88 -5.09
CA ASN A 182 -9.32 -36.53 -3.78
C ASN A 182 -9.16 -38.06 -3.76
N VAL A 183 -8.72 -38.69 -4.85
CA VAL A 183 -8.48 -40.13 -4.93
C VAL A 183 -6.98 -40.42 -4.95
N MET A 184 -6.53 -41.27 -4.04
CA MET A 184 -5.14 -41.73 -4.01
C MET A 184 -4.85 -42.64 -5.21
N SER A 185 -3.89 -42.25 -6.03
CA SER A 185 -3.52 -42.88 -7.29
C SER A 185 -2.04 -43.25 -7.29
N ASP A 186 -1.72 -44.37 -7.95
CA ASP A 186 -0.35 -44.85 -8.15
C ASP A 186 0.23 -44.23 -9.44
N LEU A 187 1.27 -43.40 -9.30
CA LEU A 187 1.95 -42.70 -10.40
C LEU A 187 2.79 -43.63 -11.28
N THR A 188 3.02 -44.89 -10.87
CA THR A 188 3.76 -45.87 -11.70
C THR A 188 2.95 -46.37 -12.89
N HIS A 189 1.64 -46.13 -12.90
CA HIS A 189 0.75 -46.47 -14.01
C HIS A 189 0.45 -45.21 -14.83
N ASP A 190 0.06 -45.40 -16.09
CA ASP A 190 -0.37 -44.27 -16.91
C ASP A 190 -1.74 -43.75 -16.44
N ILE A 191 -1.75 -42.50 -16.02
CA ILE A 191 -2.96 -41.80 -15.58
C ILE A 191 -3.42 -40.91 -16.72
N ILE A 192 -4.66 -41.10 -17.17
CA ILE A 192 -5.28 -40.31 -18.24
C ILE A 192 -6.33 -39.39 -17.62
N LEU A 193 -6.13 -38.08 -17.75
CA LEU A 193 -7.05 -37.06 -17.27
C LEU A 193 -7.78 -36.36 -18.42
N GLU A 194 -9.03 -35.99 -18.19
CA GLU A 194 -9.88 -35.37 -19.20
C GLU A 194 -9.55 -33.88 -19.39
N LYS A 195 -9.04 -33.51 -20.57
CA LYS A 195 -8.64 -32.12 -20.89
C LYS A 195 -9.70 -31.04 -20.60
N LYS A 196 -10.99 -31.37 -20.65
CA LYS A 196 -12.10 -30.42 -20.45
C LYS A 196 -12.51 -30.25 -18.98
N LYS A 197 -12.14 -31.19 -18.10
CA LYS A 197 -12.46 -31.16 -16.67
C LYS A 197 -11.39 -30.39 -15.90
N ARG A 198 -11.79 -29.83 -14.74
CA ARG A 198 -10.85 -29.21 -13.80
C ARG A 198 -10.33 -30.29 -12.87
N HIS A 199 -9.03 -30.32 -12.67
CA HIS A 199 -8.36 -31.31 -11.84
C HIS A 199 -7.55 -30.64 -10.74
N THR A 200 -7.39 -31.36 -9.63
CA THR A 200 -6.43 -31.05 -8.56
C THR A 200 -5.50 -32.24 -8.38
N ILE A 201 -4.19 -32.01 -8.45
CA ILE A 201 -3.14 -33.04 -8.40
C ILE A 201 -2.18 -32.67 -7.28
N GLU A 202 -2.05 -33.56 -6.30
CA GLU A 202 -1.24 -33.36 -5.11
C GLU A 202 -0.28 -34.54 -4.94
N ILE A 203 1.03 -34.28 -5.06
CA ILE A 203 2.05 -35.31 -4.99
C ILE A 203 2.31 -35.68 -3.53
N VAL A 204 2.36 -36.98 -3.22
CA VAL A 204 2.72 -37.44 -1.88
C VAL A 204 4.22 -37.32 -1.69
N ILE A 205 4.63 -36.33 -0.91
CA ILE A 205 6.04 -36.08 -0.58
C ILE A 205 6.52 -37.06 0.47
N ASP A 206 5.79 -37.18 1.59
CA ASP A 206 6.15 -38.08 2.67
C ASP A 206 4.94 -38.51 3.50
N ARG A 207 5.08 -39.60 4.26
CA ARG A 207 4.09 -40.15 5.18
C ARG A 207 4.74 -40.32 6.54
N LEU A 208 4.29 -39.52 7.51
CA LEU A 208 4.94 -39.40 8.81
C LEU A 208 3.98 -39.80 9.93
N ILE A 209 4.56 -40.21 11.06
CA ILE A 209 3.84 -40.42 12.32
C ILE A 209 4.41 -39.43 13.32
N ILE A 210 3.55 -38.62 13.94
CA ILE A 210 3.95 -37.62 14.93
C ILE A 210 4.47 -38.35 16.18
N LYS A 211 5.77 -38.19 16.45
CA LYS A 211 6.47 -38.74 17.61
C LYS A 211 7.68 -37.88 17.95
N ASN A 212 8.24 -38.06 19.14
CA ASN A 212 9.49 -37.41 19.51
C ASN A 212 10.62 -37.75 18.52
N GLY A 213 11.35 -36.74 18.05
CA GLY A 213 12.46 -36.88 17.09
C GLY A 213 12.09 -36.83 15.60
N ILE A 214 10.80 -36.66 15.23
CA ILE A 214 10.37 -36.57 13.81
C ILE A 214 10.71 -35.22 13.15
N GLU A 215 11.24 -34.25 13.90
CA GLU A 215 11.42 -32.87 13.44
C GLU A 215 12.21 -32.75 12.14
N ARG A 216 13.33 -33.49 12.02
CA ARG A 216 14.18 -33.42 10.82
C ARG A 216 13.44 -33.90 9.57
N GLN A 217 12.72 -35.01 9.67
CA GLN A 217 11.96 -35.58 8.55
C GLN A 217 10.77 -34.69 8.16
N ALA A 218 10.03 -34.17 9.15
CA ALA A 218 8.94 -33.24 8.89
C ALA A 218 9.44 -31.97 8.17
N ARG A 219 10.60 -31.44 8.59
CA ARG A 219 11.23 -30.28 7.95
C ARG A 219 11.64 -30.58 6.51
N GLU A 220 12.33 -31.69 6.26
CA GLU A 220 12.75 -32.12 4.92
C GLU A 220 11.54 -32.31 3.99
N ALA A 221 10.44 -32.90 4.49
CA ALA A 221 9.22 -33.07 3.72
C ALA A 221 8.54 -31.73 3.38
N ILE A 222 8.46 -30.79 4.34
CA ILE A 222 7.92 -29.44 4.12
C ILE A 222 8.77 -28.68 3.08
N GLU A 223 10.10 -28.69 3.23
CA GLU A 223 11.02 -28.03 2.31
C GLU A 223 10.94 -28.62 0.90
N THR A 224 10.83 -29.95 0.80
CA THR A 224 10.68 -30.65 -0.48
C THR A 224 9.36 -30.30 -1.15
N SER A 225 8.24 -30.24 -0.40
CA SER A 225 6.96 -29.78 -0.93
C SER A 225 7.08 -28.38 -1.55
N PHE A 226 7.76 -27.46 -0.86
CA PHE A 226 7.94 -26.09 -1.32
C PHE A 226 8.92 -25.91 -2.49
N ARG A 227 9.61 -26.96 -2.95
CA ARG A 227 10.34 -26.93 -4.22
C ARG A 227 9.42 -27.03 -5.42
N TYR A 228 8.25 -27.65 -5.26
CA TYR A 228 7.33 -27.94 -6.35
C TYR A 228 6.09 -27.04 -6.37
N ALA A 229 5.65 -26.53 -5.22
CA ALA A 229 4.50 -25.63 -5.11
C ALA A 229 4.66 -24.64 -3.96
N ASP A 230 4.05 -23.45 -4.04
CA ASP A 230 4.05 -22.46 -2.95
C ASP A 230 3.06 -22.77 -1.81
N THR A 231 2.28 -23.83 -1.98
CA THR A 231 1.33 -24.34 -1.01
C THR A 231 1.68 -25.76 -0.63
N LEU A 232 1.36 -26.15 0.59
CA LEU A 232 1.57 -27.46 1.18
C LEU A 232 0.22 -27.94 1.73
N VAL A 233 -0.09 -29.21 1.58
CA VAL A 233 -1.26 -29.84 2.22
C VAL A 233 -0.77 -30.92 3.18
N VAL A 234 -1.19 -30.85 4.44
CA VAL A 234 -0.96 -31.87 5.45
C VAL A 234 -2.28 -32.59 5.70
N ASN A 235 -2.40 -33.81 5.18
CA ASN A 235 -3.57 -34.65 5.40
C ASN A 235 -3.40 -35.47 6.68
N ILE A 236 -4.33 -35.34 7.63
CA ILE A 236 -4.45 -36.22 8.79
C ILE A 236 -5.21 -37.47 8.34
N VAL A 237 -4.48 -38.57 8.15
CA VAL A 237 -4.98 -39.80 7.51
C VAL A 237 -6.20 -40.35 8.22
N ASP A 238 -6.12 -40.48 9.55
CA ASP A 238 -7.17 -41.14 10.34
C ASP A 238 -8.49 -40.34 10.37
N LYS A 239 -8.43 -39.03 10.11
CA LYS A 239 -9.61 -38.13 10.11
C LYS A 239 -10.01 -37.68 8.71
N ASN A 240 -9.25 -38.06 7.69
CA ASN A 240 -9.31 -37.51 6.34
C ASN A 240 -9.47 -35.98 6.32
N LYS A 241 -8.69 -35.28 7.15
CA LYS A 241 -8.77 -33.82 7.34
C LYS A 241 -7.52 -33.16 6.81
N ASP A 242 -7.68 -32.20 5.91
CA ASP A 242 -6.57 -31.43 5.36
C ASP A 242 -6.31 -30.15 6.16
N ILE A 243 -5.03 -29.88 6.38
CA ILE A 243 -4.51 -28.61 6.85
C ILE A 243 -3.61 -28.06 5.75
N ILE A 244 -3.96 -26.90 5.21
CA ILE A 244 -3.22 -26.28 4.11
C ILE A 244 -2.31 -25.21 4.71
N PHE A 245 -1.08 -25.15 4.21
CA PHE A 245 -0.10 -24.12 4.54
C PHE A 245 0.38 -23.43 3.25
N SER A 246 0.86 -22.19 3.34
CA SER A 246 1.44 -21.49 2.18
C SER A 246 2.69 -20.71 2.56
N LYS A 247 3.71 -20.81 1.70
CA LYS A 247 4.96 -20.03 1.80
C LYS A 247 4.74 -18.57 1.39
N ILE A 248 3.82 -18.34 0.46
CA ILE A 248 3.39 -17.01 0.03
C ILE A 248 2.14 -16.58 0.81
N ALA A 249 1.87 -15.27 0.85
CA ALA A 249 0.62 -14.77 1.39
C ALA A 249 -0.54 -15.13 0.43
N ALA A 250 -1.08 -16.34 0.57
CA ALA A 250 -2.22 -16.82 -0.19
C ALA A 250 -3.35 -17.36 0.70
N CYS A 251 -4.57 -17.16 0.23
CA CYS A 251 -5.76 -17.74 0.83
C CYS A 251 -5.76 -19.26 0.67
N LEU A 252 -5.88 -19.97 1.79
CA LEU A 252 -5.87 -21.43 1.83
C LEU A 252 -7.12 -22.04 1.14
N ASN A 253 -8.27 -21.38 1.28
CA ASN A 253 -9.54 -21.86 0.74
C ASN A 253 -9.69 -21.59 -0.77
N CYS A 254 -9.32 -20.39 -1.23
CA CYS A 254 -9.54 -19.98 -2.62
C CYS A 254 -8.27 -20.07 -3.49
N GLY A 255 -7.08 -20.19 -2.91
CA GLY A 255 -5.81 -20.12 -3.64
C GLY A 255 -5.45 -18.72 -4.15
N ILE A 256 -6.21 -17.69 -3.76
CA ILE A 256 -5.94 -16.29 -4.13
C ILE A 256 -4.69 -15.82 -3.39
N SER A 257 -3.64 -15.45 -4.11
CA SER A 257 -2.44 -14.82 -3.57
C SER A 257 -2.49 -13.32 -3.76
N TYR A 258 -2.02 -12.57 -2.76
CA TYR A 258 -1.83 -11.13 -2.89
C TYR A 258 -0.40 -10.83 -3.33
N PRO A 259 -0.19 -9.80 -4.17
CA PRO A 259 1.15 -9.29 -4.43
C PRO A 259 1.75 -8.70 -3.15
N ASP A 260 3.05 -8.39 -3.19
CA ASP A 260 3.75 -7.84 -2.02
C ASP A 260 3.04 -6.62 -1.43
N ILE A 261 2.64 -6.75 -0.17
CA ILE A 261 1.98 -5.67 0.58
C ILE A 261 3.06 -4.65 0.96
N ASN A 262 3.10 -3.56 0.20
CA ASN A 262 3.99 -2.42 0.40
C ASN A 262 3.18 -1.12 0.24
N PRO A 263 3.74 0.07 0.52
CA PRO A 263 2.97 1.31 0.43
C PRO A 263 2.33 1.57 -0.95
N ARG A 264 2.94 1.10 -2.05
CA ARG A 264 2.37 1.24 -3.40
C ARG A 264 1.12 0.36 -3.62
N PHE A 265 1.00 -0.73 -2.87
CA PHE A 265 -0.21 -1.58 -2.87
C PHE A 265 -1.45 -0.81 -2.38
N PHE A 266 -1.25 0.20 -1.53
CA PHE A 266 -2.29 1.10 -1.05
C PHE A 266 -2.34 2.43 -1.79
N SER A 267 -1.72 2.55 -2.96
CA SER A 267 -1.74 3.79 -3.75
C SER A 267 -2.65 3.64 -4.96
N PHE A 268 -3.71 4.44 -5.03
CA PHE A 268 -4.54 4.56 -6.23
C PHE A 268 -3.84 5.28 -7.40
N ASN A 269 -2.65 5.86 -7.17
CA ASN A 269 -1.79 6.42 -8.22
C ASN A 269 -0.79 5.40 -8.78
N SER A 270 -0.70 4.21 -8.18
CA SER A 270 0.13 3.11 -8.66
C SER A 270 -0.74 2.04 -9.29
N ALA A 271 -0.32 1.48 -10.43
CA ALA A 271 -1.01 0.35 -11.07
C ALA A 271 -1.19 -0.86 -10.12
N SER A 272 -0.27 -1.03 -9.16
CA SER A 272 -0.31 -2.11 -8.17
C SER A 272 -1.47 -2.01 -7.16
N GLY A 273 -1.93 -0.78 -6.85
CA GLY A 273 -2.96 -0.54 -5.85
C GLY A 273 -4.26 0.00 -6.44
N ALA A 274 -4.19 0.63 -7.61
CA ALA A 274 -5.33 1.23 -8.28
C ALA A 274 -6.39 0.19 -8.66
N CYS A 275 -7.66 0.57 -8.52
CA CYS A 275 -8.77 -0.21 -9.05
C CYS A 275 -8.58 -0.39 -10.57
N PRO A 276 -8.56 -1.62 -11.10
CA PRO A 276 -8.32 -1.84 -12.52
C PRO A 276 -9.43 -1.27 -13.42
N ALA A 277 -10.67 -1.18 -12.92
CA ALA A 277 -11.80 -0.69 -13.69
C ALA A 277 -11.78 0.82 -13.92
N CYS A 278 -11.35 1.62 -12.93
CA CYS A 278 -11.30 3.09 -13.03
C CYS A 278 -9.87 3.66 -12.99
N LYS A 279 -8.84 2.80 -13.00
CA LYS A 279 -7.42 3.16 -12.93
C LYS A 279 -7.08 4.11 -11.76
N GLY A 280 -7.82 4.02 -10.66
CA GLY A 280 -7.60 4.86 -9.48
C GLY A 280 -8.32 6.20 -9.46
N LEU A 281 -9.20 6.48 -10.44
CA LEU A 281 -9.97 7.74 -10.48
C LEU A 281 -11.19 7.70 -9.54
N GLY A 282 -11.81 6.53 -9.38
CA GLY A 282 -12.99 6.33 -8.52
C GLY A 282 -14.34 6.59 -9.17
N PHE A 283 -14.36 6.97 -10.44
CA PHE A 283 -15.58 7.26 -11.19
C PHE A 283 -15.63 6.48 -12.51
N GLU A 284 -16.82 6.32 -13.07
CA GLU A 284 -17.02 5.70 -14.39
C GLU A 284 -16.82 6.73 -15.52
N GLY A 285 -16.18 6.32 -16.62
CA GLY A 285 -16.12 7.12 -17.85
C GLY A 285 -15.21 8.35 -17.83
N ILE A 286 -14.42 8.59 -16.77
CA ILE A 286 -13.45 9.69 -16.72
C ILE A 286 -12.17 9.35 -17.50
N GLN A 287 -11.74 10.31 -18.32
CA GLN A 287 -10.35 10.44 -18.77
C GLN A 287 -9.64 11.50 -17.92
N GLU A 288 -8.32 11.40 -17.76
CA GLU A 288 -7.55 12.19 -16.79
C GLU A 288 -7.69 13.72 -16.98
N ASP A 289 -8.12 14.17 -18.16
CA ASP A 289 -8.28 15.59 -18.54
C ASP A 289 -9.70 16.17 -18.35
N SER A 290 -10.63 15.46 -17.70
CA SER A 290 -12.03 15.92 -17.58
C SER A 290 -12.26 16.80 -16.33
N ASP A 291 -12.70 18.05 -16.54
CA ASP A 291 -12.97 19.03 -15.46
C ASP A 291 -14.34 18.87 -14.75
N ARG A 292 -15.21 17.97 -15.20
CA ARG A 292 -16.63 17.90 -14.76
C ARG A 292 -16.93 16.72 -13.83
N ILE A 293 -16.38 16.75 -12.62
CA ILE A 293 -16.51 15.66 -11.64
C ILE A 293 -17.93 15.53 -11.04
N SER A 294 -18.70 16.62 -11.02
CA SER A 294 -19.93 16.76 -10.24
C SER A 294 -21.15 15.98 -10.72
N GLU A 295 -21.13 15.41 -11.94
CA GLU A 295 -22.27 14.66 -12.53
C GLU A 295 -21.98 13.15 -12.64
N GLN A 296 -20.89 12.69 -12.05
CA GLN A 296 -20.32 11.39 -12.40
C GLN A 296 -20.69 10.29 -11.42
N GLN A 297 -21.04 9.13 -11.98
CA GLN A 297 -21.32 7.94 -11.18
C GLN A 297 -20.02 7.36 -10.62
N HIS A 298 -20.06 6.99 -9.33
CA HIS A 298 -18.95 6.27 -8.71
C HIS A 298 -18.70 4.93 -9.41
N CYS A 299 -17.42 4.56 -9.53
CA CYS A 299 -17.03 3.28 -10.10
C CYS A 299 -17.68 2.12 -9.34
N ARG A 300 -18.47 1.28 -10.03
CA ARG A 300 -19.16 0.14 -9.39
C ARG A 300 -18.20 -0.89 -8.77
N ALA A 301 -17.00 -1.04 -9.34
CA ALA A 301 -16.04 -2.05 -8.90
C ALA A 301 -15.38 -1.73 -7.55
N CYS A 302 -14.99 -0.48 -7.31
CA CYS A 302 -14.39 -0.02 -6.05
C CYS A 302 -15.33 0.86 -5.21
N LYS A 303 -16.55 1.10 -5.70
CA LYS A 303 -17.54 2.00 -5.09
C LYS A 303 -17.01 3.43 -4.88
N GLY A 304 -16.04 3.87 -5.68
CA GLY A 304 -15.37 5.15 -5.53
C GLY A 304 -14.17 5.19 -4.57
N LEU A 305 -13.78 4.06 -3.98
CA LEU A 305 -12.61 3.96 -3.09
C LEU A 305 -11.27 3.96 -3.82
N ARG A 306 -11.29 3.96 -5.16
CA ARG A 306 -10.11 4.07 -6.06
C ARG A 306 -9.11 2.90 -6.00
N LEU A 307 -9.22 1.99 -5.06
CA LEU A 307 -8.30 0.86 -4.87
C LEU A 307 -8.82 -0.47 -5.42
N GLY A 308 -7.89 -1.38 -5.68
CA GLY A 308 -8.15 -2.79 -5.98
C GLY A 308 -8.81 -3.52 -4.80
N ARG A 309 -9.45 -4.66 -5.08
CA ARG A 309 -10.19 -5.42 -4.06
C ARG A 309 -9.25 -6.02 -3.02
N GLU A 310 -8.05 -6.39 -3.46
CA GLU A 310 -6.97 -6.96 -2.65
C GLU A 310 -6.53 -5.94 -1.59
N ALA A 311 -6.25 -4.69 -1.99
CA ALA A 311 -5.87 -3.61 -1.09
C ALA A 311 -6.99 -3.24 -0.10
N LEU A 312 -8.25 -3.22 -0.57
CA LEU A 312 -9.42 -2.99 0.29
C LEU A 312 -9.74 -4.14 1.24
N SER A 313 -9.10 -5.30 1.06
CA SER A 313 -9.26 -6.44 1.96
C SER A 313 -8.16 -6.52 3.01
N VAL A 314 -7.29 -5.51 3.10
CA VAL A 314 -6.39 -5.33 4.23
C VAL A 314 -7.09 -4.48 5.28
N ILE A 315 -7.27 -5.05 6.46
CA ILE A 315 -8.07 -4.48 7.54
C ILE A 315 -7.15 -4.10 8.70
N PHE A 316 -7.28 -2.88 9.19
CA PHE A 316 -6.65 -2.39 10.41
C PHE A 316 -7.74 -1.88 11.35
N GLN A 317 -7.79 -2.42 12.58
CA GLN A 317 -8.80 -2.06 13.58
C GLN A 317 -10.25 -2.13 13.05
N GLY A 318 -10.54 -3.16 12.26
CA GLY A 318 -11.88 -3.45 11.74
C GLY A 318 -12.28 -2.69 10.47
N ILE A 319 -11.46 -1.79 9.94
CA ILE A 319 -11.76 -1.06 8.71
C ILE A 319 -10.62 -1.16 7.68
N ASN A 320 -10.94 -0.99 6.39
CA ASN A 320 -9.95 -0.87 5.33
C ASN A 320 -9.55 0.58 5.09
N ILE A 321 -8.44 0.78 4.38
CA ILE A 321 -7.88 2.11 4.12
C ILE A 321 -8.84 3.04 3.36
N GLY A 322 -9.64 2.48 2.44
CA GLY A 322 -10.61 3.25 1.66
C GLY A 322 -11.75 3.78 2.53
N ASP A 323 -12.29 2.93 3.40
CA ASP A 323 -13.36 3.32 4.31
C ASP A 323 -12.85 4.29 5.40
N PHE A 324 -11.61 4.16 5.87
CA PHE A 324 -10.97 5.17 6.70
C PHE A 324 -10.97 6.55 6.01
N CYS A 325 -10.63 6.60 4.72
CA CYS A 325 -10.62 7.86 3.95
C CYS A 325 -12.00 8.46 3.68
N ARG A 326 -13.09 7.73 3.94
CA ARG A 326 -14.46 8.27 3.85
C ARG A 326 -14.94 8.92 5.13
N MET A 327 -14.28 8.66 6.25
CA MET A 327 -14.64 9.23 7.54
C MET A 327 -14.44 10.75 7.53
N SER A 328 -15.25 11.46 8.31
CA SER A 328 -14.96 12.86 8.58
C SER A 328 -13.69 12.98 9.42
N VAL A 329 -12.99 14.12 9.33
CA VAL A 329 -11.79 14.37 10.15
C VAL A 329 -12.08 14.18 11.64
N LYS A 330 -13.28 14.57 12.10
CA LYS A 330 -13.72 14.39 13.49
C LYS A 330 -13.79 12.91 13.87
N ASP A 331 -14.38 12.08 13.01
CA ASP A 331 -14.51 10.65 13.27
C ASP A 331 -13.16 9.95 13.19
N THR A 332 -12.28 10.39 12.27
CA THR A 332 -10.91 9.87 12.17
C THR A 332 -10.11 10.14 13.44
N ILE A 333 -10.19 11.35 14.01
CA ILE A 333 -9.52 11.69 15.28
C ILE A 333 -10.07 10.80 16.41
N SER A 334 -11.39 10.63 16.50
CA SER A 334 -12.02 9.76 17.49
C SER A 334 -11.58 8.30 17.33
N PHE A 335 -11.51 7.80 16.11
CA PHE A 335 -11.04 6.45 15.81
C PHE A 335 -9.59 6.26 16.25
N LEU A 336 -8.69 7.17 15.87
CA LEU A 336 -7.27 7.12 16.25
C LEU A 336 -7.07 7.17 17.77
N GLY A 337 -7.87 7.97 18.49
CA GLY A 337 -7.83 8.07 19.95
C GLY A 337 -8.27 6.80 20.69
N ASN A 338 -9.02 5.91 20.04
CA ASN A 338 -9.54 4.68 20.62
C ASN A 338 -8.81 3.41 20.16
N ILE A 339 -7.71 3.55 19.42
CA ILE A 339 -6.96 2.39 18.91
C ILE A 339 -6.31 1.65 20.08
N ALA A 340 -6.61 0.35 20.17
CA ALA A 340 -5.88 -0.57 21.03
C ALA A 340 -4.76 -1.23 20.23
N LEU A 341 -3.51 -0.82 20.48
CA LEU A 341 -2.31 -1.43 19.91
C LEU A 341 -1.63 -2.33 20.94
N THR A 342 -1.12 -3.48 20.49
CA THR A 342 -0.18 -4.29 21.28
C THR A 342 1.14 -3.54 21.47
N GLU A 343 1.95 -3.96 22.45
CA GLU A 343 3.27 -3.35 22.71
C GLU A 343 4.16 -3.35 21.46
N ARG A 344 4.14 -4.44 20.69
CA ARG A 344 4.89 -4.57 19.43
C ARG A 344 4.37 -3.63 18.35
N GLU A 345 3.06 -3.49 18.21
CA GLU A 345 2.44 -2.57 17.23
C GLU A 345 2.69 -1.12 17.62
N ASN A 346 2.67 -0.78 18.92
CA ASN A 346 3.00 0.55 19.42
C ASN A 346 4.42 0.97 19.05
N ILE A 347 5.42 0.10 19.16
CA ILE A 347 6.80 0.42 18.75
C ILE A 347 6.86 0.82 17.26
N VAL A 348 6.08 0.15 16.42
CA VAL A 348 6.01 0.42 14.98
C VAL A 348 5.20 1.69 14.70
N ALA A 349 4.08 1.87 15.38
CA ALA A 349 3.14 2.96 15.18
C ALA A 349 3.63 4.30 15.76
N LEU A 350 4.40 4.31 16.85
CA LEU A 350 4.92 5.53 17.50
C LEU A 350 5.79 6.38 16.57
N ARG A 351 6.40 5.78 15.55
CA ARG A 351 7.19 6.49 14.53
C ARG A 351 6.34 7.06 13.40
N ILE A 352 5.07 6.68 13.31
CA ILE A 352 4.17 6.98 12.19
C ILE A 352 2.98 7.84 12.64
N LEU A 353 2.46 7.62 13.86
CA LEU A 353 1.29 8.31 14.43
C LEU A 353 1.64 9.55 15.27
N LYS A 354 2.93 9.82 15.49
CA LYS A 354 3.39 11.00 16.24
C LYS A 354 3.44 12.27 15.39
N GLU A 355 3.53 12.09 14.07
CA GLU A 355 3.44 13.13 13.03
C GLU A 355 1.98 13.24 12.57
#